data_AF-A0A0Q8FAB0-F1
#
_entry.id   AF-A0A0Q8FAB0-F1
#
_cell.length_a   1.000
_cell.length_b   1.000
_cell.length_c   1.000
_cell.angle_alpha   90.00
_cell.angle_beta   90.00
_cell.angle_gamma   90.00
#
_symmetry.space_group_name_H-M   'P 1'
#
loop_
_entity.id
_entity.type
_entity.pdbx_description
1 polymer ?
#
loop_
_entity_poly.entity_id
_entity_poly.type
_entity_poly.pdbx_seq_one_letter_code
_entity_poly.pdbx_strand_id
1 'polypeptide(L)' 'MLCQERIDARLSDAEILVRSGADIGDPHRFLRSLWTQVYDGAPMHLRSAVLRRLHALSRHLGVSYVHGESTQSPA' A
#
# COMPACT_ATOMS: atom_id res chain seq x y z
N MET A 1 -17.84 2.95 -4.97
CA MET A 1 -17.28 1.60 -4.72
C MET A 1 -16.13 1.38 -5.68
N LEU A 2 -14.93 1.06 -5.19
CA LEU A 2 -13.87 0.55 -6.05
C LEU A 2 -14.16 -0.93 -6.34
N CYS A 3 -14.30 -1.29 -7.61
CA CYS A 3 -14.44 -2.70 -8.00
C CYS A 3 -13.16 -3.46 -7.64
N GLN A 4 -13.30 -4.71 -7.19
CA GLN A 4 -12.19 -5.61 -6.84
C GLN A 4 -11.06 -5.58 -7.88
N GLU A 5 -11.41 -5.63 -9.16
CA GLU A 5 -10.50 -5.53 -10.30
C GLU A 5 -9.60 -4.28 -10.27
N ARG A 6 -10.16 -3.11 -9.90
CA ARG A 6 -9.37 -1.87 -9.81
C ARG A 6 -8.41 -1.89 -8.64
N ILE A 7 -8.81 -2.48 -7.51
CA ILE A 7 -7.94 -2.63 -6.34
C ILE A 7 -6.79 -3.58 -6.67
N ASP A 8 -7.09 -4.71 -7.29
CA ASP A 8 -6.09 -5.68 -7.69
C ASP A 8 -5.11 -5.10 -8.72
N ALA A 9 -5.62 -4.46 -9.77
CA ALA A 9 -4.79 -3.81 -10.78
C ALA A 9 -3.84 -2.76 -10.17
N ARG A 10 -4.32 -1.97 -9.20
CA ARG A 10 -3.49 -0.94 -8.54
C ARG A 10 -2.42 -1.53 -7.63
N LEU A 11 -2.74 -2.61 -6.92
CA LEU A 11 -1.76 -3.34 -6.12
C LEU A 11 -0.71 -4.01 -7.02
N SER A 12 -1.14 -4.66 -8.09
CA SER A 12 -0.25 -5.33 -9.05
C SER A 12 0.69 -4.34 -9.73
N ASP A 13 0.20 -3.17 -10.15
CA ASP A 13 1.00 -2.08 -10.71
C ASP A 13 2.06 -1.58 -9.70
N ALA A 14 1.65 -1.34 -8.45
CA ALA A 14 2.58 -0.95 -7.39
C ALA A 14 3.65 -2.02 -7.11
N GLU A 15 3.26 -3.30 -7.10
CA GLU A 15 4.20 -4.40 -6.95
C GLU A 15 5.21 -4.48 -8.09
N ILE A 16 4.78 -4.24 -9.33
CA ILE A 16 5.65 -4.21 -10.50
C ILE A 16 6.63 -3.04 -10.37
N LEU A 17 6.16 -1.82 -10.07
CA LEU A 17 7.01 -0.64 -9.90
C LEU A 17 8.11 -0.88 -8.86
N VAL A 18 7.75 -1.43 -7.70
CA VAL A 18 8.69 -1.73 -6.62
C VAL A 18 9.70 -2.80 -7.02
N ARG A 19 9.26 -3.88 -7.68
CA ARG A 19 10.16 -4.96 -8.13
C ARG A 19 11.06 -4.56 -9.29
N SER A 20 10.57 -3.71 -10.19
CA SER A 20 11.34 -3.19 -11.32
C SER A 20 12.37 -2.15 -10.90
N GLY A 21 12.38 -1.71 -9.63
CA GLY A 21 13.28 -0.67 -9.15
C GLY A 21 12.96 0.70 -9.76
N ALA A 22 11.70 0.93 -10.14
CA ALA A 22 11.27 2.23 -10.63
C ALA A 22 11.46 3.30 -9.53
N ASP A 23 11.82 4.51 -9.93
CA ASP A 23 11.91 5.64 -8.99
C ASP A 23 10.49 6.01 -8.51
N ILE A 24 10.12 5.48 -7.35
CA ILE A 24 8.82 5.75 -6.70
C ILE A 24 8.88 6.98 -5.77
N GLY A 25 10.04 7.64 -5.67
CA GLY A 25 10.29 8.73 -4.74
C GLY A 25 10.27 8.26 -3.28
N ASP A 26 9.54 8.98 -2.42
CA ASP A 26 9.45 8.67 -0.99
C ASP A 26 8.58 7.42 -0.73
N PRO A 27 9.16 6.31 -0.24
CA PRO A 27 8.45 5.04 -0.08
C PRO A 27 7.31 5.12 0.95
N HIS A 28 7.43 5.96 1.98
CA HIS A 28 6.36 6.15 2.97
C HIS A 28 5.15 6.86 2.34
N ARG A 29 5.39 7.93 1.58
CA ARG A 29 4.36 8.67 0.84
C ARG A 29 3.70 7.79 -0.21
N PHE A 30 4.47 6.97 -0.92
CA PHE A 30 3.97 6.01 -1.88
C PHE A 30 3.01 5.01 -1.23
N LEU A 31 3.43 4.33 -0.15
CA LEU A 31 2.61 3.37 0.57
C LEU A 31 1.36 4.00 1.17
N ARG A 32 1.48 5.20 1.77
CA ARG A 32 0.34 5.93 2.34
C ARG A 32 -0.68 6.31 1.26
N SER A 33 -0.21 6.76 0.10
CA SER A 33 -1.07 7.08 -1.05
C SER A 33 -1.76 5.83 -1.60
N LEU A 34 -1.02 4.74 -1.76
CA LEU A 34 -1.57 3.46 -2.20
C LEU A 34 -2.64 2.97 -1.23
N TRP A 35 -2.36 3.02 0.08
CA TRP A 35 -3.27 2.67 1.16
C TRP A 35 -4.62 3.40 1.03
N THR A 36 -4.61 4.74 0.95
CA THR A 36 -5.85 5.53 0.82
C THR A 36 -6.61 5.16 -0.46
N GLN A 37 -5.91 4.84 -1.55
CA GLN A 37 -6.54 4.44 -2.80
C GLN A 37 -7.15 3.04 -2.74
N VAL A 38 -6.51 2.06 -2.10
CA VAL A 38 -6.93 0.66 -2.16
C VAL A 38 -7.68 0.17 -0.94
N TYR A 39 -7.36 0.65 0.26
CA TYR A 39 -7.94 0.16 1.51
C TYR A 39 -9.22 0.88 1.91
N ASP A 40 -9.25 2.22 1.75
CA ASP A 40 -10.41 3.04 2.13
C ASP A 40 -11.66 2.61 1.35
N GLY A 41 -11.50 2.40 0.04
CA GLY A 41 -12.56 1.91 -0.84
C GLY A 41 -12.70 0.39 -0.94
N ALA A 42 -11.89 -0.40 -0.21
CA ALA A 42 -11.96 -1.86 -0.27
C ALA A 42 -13.17 -2.41 0.49
N PRO A 43 -13.92 -3.35 -0.12
CA PRO A 43 -14.92 -4.11 0.61
C PRO A 43 -14.28 -4.99 1.69
N MET A 44 -15.02 -5.25 2.75
CA MET A 44 -14.52 -5.85 3.99
C MET A 44 -13.82 -7.21 3.78
N HIS A 45 -14.30 -8.02 2.84
CA HIS A 45 -13.71 -9.32 2.49
C HIS A 45 -12.35 -9.22 1.78
N LEU A 46 -12.03 -8.08 1.16
CA LEU A 46 -10.74 -7.85 0.49
C LEU A 46 -9.71 -7.15 1.38
N ARG A 47 -10.13 -6.51 2.46
CA ARG A 47 -9.23 -5.72 3.34
C ARG A 47 -8.05 -6.54 3.85
N SER A 48 -8.26 -7.79 4.25
CA SER A 48 -7.18 -8.68 4.71
C SER A 48 -6.20 -9.07 3.59
N ALA A 49 -6.67 -9.19 2.35
CA ALA A 49 -5.80 -9.46 1.20
C ALA A 49 -4.97 -8.22 0.83
N VAL A 50 -5.61 -7.05 0.80
CA VAL A 50 -4.97 -5.74 0.57
C VAL A 50 -3.89 -5.49 1.61
N LEU A 51 -4.18 -5.68 2.89
CA LEU A 51 -3.24 -5.55 4.00
C LEU A 51 -1.99 -6.43 3.82
N ARG A 52 -2.18 -7.72 3.47
CA ARG A 52 -1.06 -8.65 3.27
C ARG A 52 -0.13 -8.20 2.15
N ARG A 53 -0.69 -7.72 1.02
CA ARG A 53 0.11 -7.21 -0.10
C ARG A 53 0.83 -5.90 0.23
N LEU A 54 0.16 -4.97 0.91
CA LEU A 54 0.79 -3.72 1.36
C LEU A 54 1.93 -3.99 2.34
N HIS A 55 1.77 -4.94 3.24
CA HIS A 55 2.84 -5.34 4.16
C HIS A 55 4.03 -5.98 3.42
N ALA A 56 3.76 -6.80 2.39
CA ALA A 56 4.82 -7.35 1.55
C ALA A 56 5.59 -6.26 0.78
N LEU A 57 4.88 -5.26 0.24
CA LEU A 57 5.48 -4.09 -0.41
C LEU A 57 6.35 -3.27 0.55
N SER A 58 5.84 -3.02 1.76
CA SER A 58 6.58 -2.34 2.82
C SER A 58 7.91 -3.02 3.13
N ARG A 59 7.90 -4.35 3.27
CA ARG A 59 9.10 -5.17 3.48
C ARG A 59 10.08 -5.07 2.32
N HIS A 60 9.58 -5.05 1.08
CA HIS A 60 10.41 -4.94 -0.12
C HIS A 60 11.10 -3.57 -0.21
N LEU A 61 10.42 -2.51 0.20
CA LEU A 61 10.92 -1.15 0.23
C LEU A 61 11.80 -0.85 1.46
N GLY A 62 11.97 -1.81 2.38
CA GLY A 62 12.75 -1.62 3.60
C GLY A 62 12.14 -0.65 4.60
N VAL A 63 10.85 -0.32 4.45
CA VAL A 63 10.13 0.57 5.36
C VAL A 63 9.21 -0.24 6.27
N SER A 64 9.05 0.18 7.53
CA SER A 64 8.05 -0.38 8.43
C SER A 64 6.79 0.46 8.36
N TYR A 65 5.87 0.11 7.46
CA TYR A 65 4.58 0.77 7.38
C TYR A 65 3.62 0.12 8.38
N VAL A 66 3.42 0.76 9.53
CA VAL A 66 2.42 0.35 10.50
C VAL A 66 1.07 0.93 10.12
N HIS A 67 0.09 0.04 9.93
CA HIS A 67 -1.29 0.44 9.70
C HIS A 67 -1.79 1.31 10.87
N GLY A 68 -2.16 2.57 10.58
CA GLY A 68 -2.69 3.47 11.60
C GLY A 68 -1.64 4.31 12.33
N GLU A 69 -0.36 4.33 11.89
CA GLU A 69 0.60 5.35 12.34
C GLU A 69 0.22 6.73 11.74
N SER A 70 -0.83 7.31 12.31
CA SER A 70 -0.99 8.76 12.33
C SER A 70 0.11 9.31 13.22
N THR A 71 1.25 9.67 12.62
CA THR A 71 2.16 10.70 13.15
C THR A 71 2.26 10.72 14.68
N GLN A 72 2.89 9.73 15.30
CA GLN A 72 3.43 9.96 16.63
C GLN A 72 4.88 10.40 16.45
N SER A 73 5.04 11.69 16.16
CA SER A 73 6.30 12.39 16.34
C SER A 73 6.80 12.12 17.76
N PRO A 74 8.06 11.69 17.96
CA PRO A 74 8.63 11.68 19.30
C PRO A 74 8.84 13.13 19.73
N ALA A 75 8.21 13.50 20.84
CA ALA A 75 8.57 14.67 21.64
C ALA A 75 9.36 14.19 22.87
#